data_AF-A0A2N0Q0I4-F1
#
_entry.id   AF-A0A2N0Q0I4-F1
#
_cell.length_a   1.000
_cell.length_b   1.000
_cell.length_c   1.000
_cell.angle_alpha   90.00
_cell.angle_beta   90.00
_cell.angle_gamma   90.00
#
_symmetry.space_group_name_H-M   'P 1'
#
loop_
_entity.id
_entity.type
_entity.pdbx_description
1 polymer ?
#
loop_
_entity_poly.entity_id
_entity_poly.type
_entity_poly.pdbx_seq_one_letter_code
_entity_poly.pdbx_strand_id
1 'polypeptide(L)'
;MGAAWRSSSWCKKQFQQNLKSRILNESQAKALIDVGLTAYNQNLDTSREYYPKTITTRTYYERLETISNVREAGISVCSGGIIRLGETPEDRLQAPLKKQEPVTIWEMVRMISTTRIVMPKSMVKLSAGRVQFSQSEQALCFFAGENSIFTGDKLLATNNNDFNSDQEMFKTLGLFPKPPNFDRGTSPSNKINEVQEKQTQNILYLNKYCIVYYQLS
;
A
#
# COMPACT_ATOMS: atom_id res chain seq x y z
N MET A 1 -8.62 -1.03 -5.94
CA MET A 1 -7.87 -0.27 -6.97
C MET A 1 -6.51 0.08 -6.36
N GLY A 2 -5.41 -0.15 -7.08
CA GLY A 2 -4.02 0.07 -6.67
C GLY A 2 -3.33 0.84 -7.78
N ALA A 3 -2.63 1.90 -7.41
CA ALA A 3 -2.01 2.84 -8.31
C ALA A 3 -0.53 2.48 -8.50
N ALA A 4 -0.09 2.41 -9.76
CA ALA A 4 1.32 2.52 -10.11
C ALA A 4 1.73 3.98 -10.01
N TRP A 5 2.83 4.24 -9.34
CA TRP A 5 3.32 5.59 -9.09
C TRP A 5 4.68 5.79 -9.74
N ARG A 6 4.63 5.95 -11.06
CA ARG A 6 5.51 6.75 -11.93
C ARG A 6 5.25 6.27 -13.34
N SER A 7 4.54 7.06 -14.14
CA SER A 7 4.67 6.94 -15.59
C SER A 7 4.01 8.07 -16.37
N SER A 8 4.53 8.27 -17.58
CA SER A 8 4.04 9.18 -18.61
C SER A 8 2.57 8.93 -18.97
N SER A 9 1.94 9.89 -19.65
CA SER A 9 0.55 9.78 -20.16
C SER A 9 0.30 8.51 -20.99
N TRP A 10 1.32 7.97 -21.64
CA TRP A 10 1.28 6.73 -22.40
C TRP A 10 1.07 5.50 -21.52
N CYS A 11 1.85 5.38 -20.44
CA CYS A 11 1.72 4.26 -19.52
C CYS A 11 0.38 4.35 -18.76
N LYS A 12 -0.17 5.54 -18.46
CA LYS A 12 -1.55 5.63 -17.91
C LYS A 12 -2.60 4.93 -18.80
N LYS A 13 -2.49 4.98 -20.13
CA LYS A 13 -3.42 4.31 -21.07
C LYS A 13 -3.18 2.80 -21.20
N GLN A 14 -1.92 2.37 -21.35
CA GLN A 14 -1.57 0.94 -21.42
C GLN A 14 -1.85 0.23 -20.08
N PHE A 15 -1.60 0.93 -18.96
CA PHE A 15 -1.86 0.48 -17.59
C PHE A 15 -3.36 0.30 -17.36
N GLN A 16 -4.22 1.21 -17.83
CA GLN A 16 -5.68 1.04 -17.71
C GLN A 16 -6.23 -0.13 -18.54
N GLN A 17 -5.65 -0.43 -19.71
CA GLN A 17 -6.12 -1.52 -20.58
C GLN A 17 -5.67 -2.91 -20.10
N ASN A 18 -4.46 -3.04 -19.55
CA ASN A 18 -3.90 -4.32 -19.09
C ASN A 18 -4.33 -4.73 -17.65
N LEU A 19 -5.06 -3.88 -16.92
CA LEU A 19 -5.37 -4.07 -15.49
C LEU A 19 -6.83 -4.39 -15.15
N LYS A 20 -7.66 -4.84 -16.09
CA LYS A 20 -9.04 -5.26 -15.74
C LYS A 20 -9.05 -6.33 -14.64
N SER A 21 -8.07 -7.25 -14.63
CA SER A 21 -7.90 -8.28 -13.59
C SER A 21 -6.85 -7.94 -12.51
N ARG A 22 -5.87 -7.06 -12.80
CA ARG A 22 -4.71 -6.75 -11.93
C ARG A 22 -3.79 -7.94 -11.61
N ILE A 23 -3.89 -8.99 -12.41
CA ILE A 23 -3.00 -10.15 -12.41
C ILE A 23 -2.01 -9.95 -13.56
N LEU A 24 -0.71 -10.07 -13.27
CA LEU A 24 0.35 -9.85 -14.26
C LEU A 24 1.13 -11.14 -14.49
N ASN A 25 1.38 -11.44 -15.76
CA ASN A 25 2.38 -12.43 -16.14
C ASN A 25 3.78 -11.79 -16.20
N GLU A 26 4.80 -12.62 -16.44
CA GLU A 26 6.21 -12.20 -16.51
C GLU A 26 6.46 -11.13 -17.59
N SER A 27 5.91 -11.29 -18.80
CA SER A 27 6.16 -10.35 -19.90
C SER A 27 5.54 -8.98 -19.63
N GLN A 28 4.37 -8.93 -19.00
CA GLN A 28 3.74 -7.69 -18.55
C GLN A 28 4.55 -7.02 -17.43
N ALA A 29 5.07 -7.78 -16.47
CA ALA A 29 5.91 -7.24 -15.41
C ALA A 29 7.21 -6.64 -15.97
N LYS A 30 7.86 -7.30 -16.94
CA LYS A 30 9.03 -6.77 -17.67
C LYS A 30 8.71 -5.49 -18.42
N ALA A 31 7.62 -5.47 -19.17
CA ALA A 31 7.19 -4.27 -19.88
C ALA A 31 6.94 -3.07 -18.93
N LEU A 32 6.54 -3.32 -17.68
CA LEU A 32 6.34 -2.26 -16.68
C LEU A 32 7.67 -1.70 -16.16
N ILE A 33 8.68 -2.53 -15.90
CA ILE A 33 9.99 -2.00 -15.46
C ILE A 33 10.69 -1.25 -16.59
N ASP A 34 10.55 -1.70 -17.84
CA ASP A 34 11.14 -1.05 -19.02
C ASP A 34 10.65 0.39 -19.20
N VAL A 35 9.42 0.67 -18.77
CA VAL A 35 8.82 2.03 -18.82
C VAL A 35 9.06 2.83 -17.55
N GLY A 36 9.90 2.32 -16.64
CA GLY A 36 10.33 2.98 -15.42
C GLY A 36 9.41 2.78 -14.22
N LEU A 37 8.57 1.74 -14.19
CA LEU A 37 7.75 1.46 -13.02
C LEU A 37 8.62 1.00 -11.85
N THR A 38 8.64 1.77 -10.78
CA THR A 38 9.52 1.50 -9.63
C THR A 38 8.86 0.66 -8.54
N ALA A 39 7.52 0.66 -8.51
CA ALA A 39 6.74 -0.10 -7.55
C ALA A 39 5.36 -0.51 -8.06
N TYR A 40 4.88 -1.65 -7.56
CA TYR A 40 3.56 -2.18 -7.91
C TYR A 40 2.81 -2.63 -6.64
N ASN A 41 1.51 -2.34 -6.59
CA ASN A 41 0.66 -2.67 -5.45
C ASN A 41 -0.21 -3.88 -5.74
N GLN A 42 0.05 -4.98 -5.03
CA GLN A 42 -0.76 -6.19 -5.05
C GLN A 42 -0.97 -6.72 -3.63
N ASN A 43 -2.13 -6.40 -3.04
CA ASN A 43 -2.50 -6.91 -1.72
C ASN A 43 -2.78 -8.41 -1.76
N LEU A 44 -2.83 -9.07 -0.61
CA LEU A 44 -3.45 -10.39 -0.47
C LEU A 44 -4.82 -10.29 0.21
N ASP A 45 -5.12 -9.13 0.80
CA ASP A 45 -6.38 -8.71 1.43
C ASP A 45 -6.73 -9.51 2.69
N THR A 46 -6.63 -10.84 2.67
CA THR A 46 -6.98 -11.73 3.79
C THR A 46 -6.17 -13.04 3.71
N SER A 47 -6.41 -13.99 4.64
CA SER A 47 -5.79 -15.32 4.64
C SER A 47 -6.14 -16.14 3.40
N ARG A 48 -5.32 -17.15 3.08
CA ARG A 48 -5.53 -18.03 1.92
C ARG A 48 -6.86 -18.76 2.00
N GLU A 49 -7.21 -19.23 3.18
CA GLU A 49 -8.39 -20.02 3.49
C GLU A 49 -9.67 -19.17 3.40
N TYR A 50 -9.58 -17.89 3.76
CA TYR A 50 -10.71 -16.97 3.76
C TYR A 50 -10.90 -16.26 2.42
N TYR A 51 -9.83 -16.09 1.63
CA TYR A 51 -9.85 -15.42 0.33
C TYR A 51 -11.03 -15.80 -0.59
N PRO A 52 -11.35 -17.08 -0.85
CA PRO A 52 -12.47 -17.44 -1.74
C PRO A 52 -13.85 -17.05 -1.20
N LYS A 53 -13.98 -16.79 0.11
CA LYS A 53 -15.24 -16.32 0.73
C LYS A 53 -15.49 -14.83 0.46
N THR A 54 -14.44 -14.05 0.20
CA THR A 54 -14.54 -12.60 -0.08
C THR A 54 -14.33 -12.24 -1.54
N ILE A 55 -13.36 -12.88 -2.20
CA ILE A 55 -12.97 -12.56 -3.57
C ILE A 55 -13.09 -13.83 -4.42
N THR A 56 -14.06 -13.82 -5.33
CA THR A 56 -14.40 -14.98 -6.18
C THR A 56 -13.94 -14.86 -7.63
N THR A 57 -13.56 -13.66 -8.07
CA THR A 57 -13.21 -13.36 -9.47
C THR A 57 -11.76 -13.69 -9.84
N ARG A 58 -10.98 -14.18 -8.87
CA ARG A 58 -9.55 -14.48 -8.95
C ARG A 58 -9.18 -15.30 -7.73
N THR A 59 -8.09 -16.03 -7.80
CA THR A 59 -7.58 -16.91 -6.76
C THR A 59 -6.48 -16.24 -5.95
N TYR A 60 -6.25 -16.76 -4.75
CA TYR A 60 -5.11 -16.33 -3.92
C TYR A 60 -3.76 -16.59 -4.62
N TYR A 61 -3.65 -17.71 -5.35
CA TYR A 61 -2.42 -18.11 -6.03
C TYR A 61 -2.06 -17.20 -7.21
N GLU A 62 -3.04 -16.76 -8.01
CA GLU A 62 -2.79 -15.79 -9.09
C GLU A 62 -2.19 -14.47 -8.56
N ARG A 63 -2.54 -14.08 -7.33
CA ARG A 63 -1.93 -12.91 -6.69
C ARG A 63 -0.50 -13.15 -6.26
N LEU A 64 -0.22 -14.33 -5.68
CA LEU A 64 1.15 -14.73 -5.33
C LEU A 64 2.04 -14.81 -6.56
N GLU A 65 1.53 -15.38 -7.64
CA GLU A 65 2.23 -15.45 -8.94
C GLU A 65 2.53 -14.05 -9.47
N THR A 66 1.55 -13.14 -9.45
CA THR A 66 1.76 -11.73 -9.81
C THR A 66 2.85 -11.08 -8.95
N ILE A 67 2.85 -11.34 -7.63
CA ILE A 67 3.87 -10.82 -6.73
C ILE A 67 5.26 -11.38 -7.10
N SER A 68 5.36 -12.65 -7.47
CA SER A 68 6.62 -13.26 -7.93
C SER A 68 7.11 -12.59 -9.20
N ASN A 69 6.26 -12.52 -10.23
CA ASN A 69 6.58 -11.94 -11.53
C ASN A 69 7.08 -10.49 -11.41
N VAL A 70 6.40 -9.68 -10.58
CA VAL A 70 6.79 -8.29 -10.33
C VAL A 70 8.14 -8.21 -9.59
N ARG A 71 8.39 -9.08 -8.62
CA ARG A 71 9.67 -9.13 -7.90
C ARG A 71 10.81 -9.55 -8.80
N GLU A 72 10.60 -10.55 -9.64
CA GLU A 72 11.57 -11.05 -10.62
C GLU A 72 11.92 -10.01 -11.68
N ALA A 73 10.94 -9.19 -12.08
CA ALA A 73 11.16 -8.02 -12.94
C ALA A 73 11.92 -6.87 -12.27
N GLY A 74 12.29 -6.97 -10.98
CA GLY A 74 13.03 -5.94 -10.26
C GLY A 74 12.17 -4.78 -9.74
N ILE A 75 10.84 -4.89 -9.81
CA ILE A 75 9.90 -3.88 -9.34
C ILE A 75 9.66 -4.09 -7.83
N SER A 76 9.63 -3.01 -7.05
CA SER A 76 9.32 -3.10 -5.62
C SER A 76 7.86 -3.44 -5.38
N VAL A 77 7.55 -4.35 -4.45
CA VAL A 77 6.17 -4.77 -4.19
C VAL A 77 5.61 -4.11 -2.91
N CYS A 78 4.44 -3.49 -3.06
CA CYS A 78 3.52 -3.23 -1.95
C CYS A 78 2.50 -4.36 -1.88
N SER A 79 2.43 -5.04 -0.75
CA SER A 79 1.39 -6.04 -0.49
C SER A 79 0.88 -5.91 0.93
N GLY A 80 -0.44 -5.80 1.06
CA GLY A 80 -1.10 -5.61 2.34
C GLY A 80 -2.30 -6.53 2.57
N GLY A 81 -2.93 -6.32 3.71
CA GLY A 81 -4.15 -7.00 4.14
C GLY A 81 -5.14 -6.01 4.75
N ILE A 82 -6.41 -6.39 4.76
CA ILE A 82 -7.49 -5.66 5.40
C ILE A 82 -7.80 -6.40 6.69
N ILE A 83 -7.61 -5.72 7.82
CA ILE A 83 -7.90 -6.31 9.13
C ILE A 83 -9.43 -6.44 9.26
N ARG A 84 -9.88 -7.61 9.76
CA ARG A 84 -11.30 -7.96 9.98
C ARG A 84 -12.15 -8.11 8.72
N LEU A 85 -11.61 -8.50 7.56
CA LEU A 85 -12.41 -8.80 6.35
C LEU A 85 -13.41 -9.98 6.49
N GLY A 86 -13.55 -10.55 7.68
CA GLY A 86 -14.38 -11.71 8.00
C GLY A 86 -13.59 -12.88 8.60
N GLU A 87 -12.30 -12.66 8.83
CA GLU A 87 -11.30 -13.57 9.43
C GLU A 87 -11.51 -13.91 10.90
N THR A 88 -12.67 -13.63 11.48
CA THR A 88 -12.85 -13.77 12.94
C THR A 88 -12.40 -15.16 13.44
N PRO A 89 -12.07 -15.34 14.73
CA PRO A 89 -11.45 -16.57 15.24
C PRO A 89 -12.12 -17.90 14.82
N GLU A 90 -13.44 -17.93 14.64
CA GLU A 90 -14.17 -19.06 14.05
C GLU A 90 -15.16 -18.61 12.94
N ASP A 91 -14.79 -17.63 12.10
CA ASP A 91 -15.55 -17.14 10.94
C ASP A 91 -17.03 -16.76 11.25
N ARG A 92 -17.32 -15.57 11.82
CA ARG A 92 -18.61 -15.12 12.38
C ARG A 92 -19.70 -14.90 11.31
N LEU A 93 -20.17 -16.03 10.77
CA LEU A 93 -21.51 -16.44 10.37
C LEU A 93 -22.46 -15.34 9.84
N GLN A 94 -22.52 -15.30 8.51
CA GLN A 94 -23.68 -14.96 7.66
C GLN A 94 -24.09 -13.48 7.51
N ALA A 95 -23.53 -12.83 6.47
CA ALA A 95 -24.16 -11.89 5.52
C ALA A 95 -23.09 -11.00 4.83
N PRO A 96 -23.29 -10.52 3.59
CA PRO A 96 -22.34 -9.63 2.93
C PRO A 96 -22.18 -8.33 3.73
N LEU A 97 -21.00 -8.16 4.33
CA LEU A 97 -20.53 -6.95 5.02
C LEU A 97 -21.58 -6.28 5.93
N LYS A 98 -22.08 -6.99 6.96
CA LYS A 98 -22.72 -6.32 8.10
C LYS A 98 -21.73 -5.36 8.77
N LYS A 99 -22.22 -4.25 9.35
CA LYS A 99 -21.42 -3.29 10.16
C LYS A 99 -20.44 -4.06 11.03
N GLN A 100 -19.17 -4.01 10.67
CA GLN A 100 -18.12 -4.62 11.44
C GLN A 100 -17.72 -3.65 12.54
N GLU A 101 -17.44 -4.16 13.73
CA GLU A 101 -16.86 -3.34 14.79
C GLU A 101 -15.54 -2.75 14.27
N PRO A 102 -15.28 -1.44 14.48
CA PRO A 102 -14.00 -0.84 14.17
C PRO A 102 -12.85 -1.63 14.81
N VAL A 103 -11.74 -1.73 14.10
CA VAL A 103 -10.50 -2.30 14.67
C VAL A 103 -10.07 -1.38 15.79
N THR A 104 -9.78 -1.97 16.96
CA THR A 104 -9.28 -1.21 18.10
C THR A 104 -7.83 -0.81 17.88
N ILE A 105 -7.39 0.28 18.52
CA ILE A 105 -5.98 0.67 18.42
C ILE A 105 -5.02 -0.44 18.89
N TRP A 106 -5.41 -1.22 19.90
CA TRP A 106 -4.59 -2.32 20.42
C TRP A 106 -4.36 -3.44 19.40
N GLU A 107 -5.37 -3.77 18.59
CA GLU A 107 -5.23 -4.74 17.50
C GLU A 107 -4.32 -4.20 16.39
N MET A 108 -4.47 -2.91 16.05
CA MET A 108 -3.61 -2.25 15.06
C MET A 108 -2.15 -2.25 15.51
N VAL A 109 -1.89 -1.83 16.75
CA VAL A 109 -0.55 -1.82 17.35
C VAL A 109 0.06 -3.22 17.40
N ARG A 110 -0.71 -4.22 17.82
CA ARG A 110 -0.25 -5.62 17.83
C ARG A 110 0.15 -6.07 16.43
N MET A 111 -0.67 -5.74 15.42
CA MET A 111 -0.39 -6.13 14.05
C MET A 111 0.86 -5.45 13.50
N ILE A 112 0.98 -4.13 13.67
CA ILE A 112 2.16 -3.37 13.26
C ILE A 112 3.42 -3.91 13.94
N SER A 113 3.36 -4.15 15.25
CA SER A 113 4.49 -4.69 16.04
C SER A 113 4.91 -6.07 15.55
N THR A 114 3.94 -6.96 15.32
CA THR A 114 4.19 -8.32 14.80
C THR A 114 4.89 -8.25 13.45
N THR A 115 4.41 -7.38 12.56
CA THR A 115 5.01 -7.20 11.24
C THR A 115 6.38 -6.58 11.29
N ARG A 116 6.62 -5.62 12.19
CA ARG A 116 7.96 -5.05 12.40
C ARG A 116 8.93 -6.11 12.90
N ILE A 117 8.50 -7.03 13.75
CA ILE A 117 9.34 -8.13 14.25
C ILE A 117 9.62 -9.16 13.16
N VAL A 118 8.60 -9.63 12.43
CA VAL A 118 8.73 -10.67 11.40
C VAL A 118 9.42 -10.15 10.14
N MET A 119 9.18 -8.89 9.78
CA MET A 119 9.68 -8.25 8.57
C MET A 119 10.40 -6.92 8.91
N PRO A 120 11.54 -6.97 9.63
CA PRO A 120 12.19 -5.78 10.20
C PRO A 120 12.70 -4.80 9.16
N LYS A 121 13.06 -5.32 7.98
CA LYS A 121 13.48 -4.51 6.83
C LYS A 121 12.32 -4.09 5.95
N SER A 122 11.06 -4.32 6.30
CA SER A 122 9.93 -3.85 5.48
C SER A 122 9.58 -2.40 5.82
N MET A 123 8.98 -1.71 4.85
CA MET A 123 8.17 -0.54 5.14
C MET A 123 6.81 -1.00 5.65
N VAL A 124 6.34 -0.41 6.74
CA VAL A 124 5.02 -0.69 7.30
C VAL A 124 4.21 0.58 7.16
N LYS A 125 3.05 0.47 6.49
CA LYS A 125 2.25 1.62 6.08
C LYS A 125 0.85 1.58 6.69
N LEU A 126 0.53 2.57 7.52
CA LEU A 126 -0.83 2.80 8.01
C LEU A 126 -1.62 3.60 6.96
N SER A 127 -2.68 3.00 6.41
CA SER A 127 -3.36 3.50 5.21
C SER A 127 -4.83 3.81 5.44
N ALA A 128 -5.75 3.14 4.74
CA ALA A 128 -7.17 3.48 4.83
C ALA A 128 -7.74 3.12 6.20
N GLY A 129 -8.56 4.00 6.75
CA GLY A 129 -9.13 3.88 8.09
C GLY A 129 -8.38 4.67 9.17
N ARG A 130 -7.19 5.23 8.86
CA ARG A 130 -6.39 6.02 9.82
C ARG A 130 -7.17 7.18 10.46
N VAL A 131 -8.06 7.82 9.70
CA VAL A 131 -8.95 8.91 10.16
C VAL A 131 -9.85 8.53 11.34
N GLN A 132 -10.03 7.24 11.61
CA GLN A 132 -10.83 6.75 12.75
C GLN A 132 -10.03 6.78 14.07
N PHE A 133 -8.71 6.92 14.01
CA PHE A 133 -7.84 6.99 15.18
C PHE A 133 -7.49 8.44 15.51
N SER A 134 -7.48 8.77 16.79
CA SER A 134 -6.94 10.04 17.30
C SER A 134 -5.45 10.19 16.97
N GLN A 135 -4.94 11.42 17.04
CA GLN A 135 -3.52 11.70 16.82
C GLN A 135 -2.62 10.89 17.77
N SER A 136 -3.03 10.69 19.04
CA SER A 136 -2.29 9.90 20.02
C SER A 136 -2.24 8.40 19.68
N GLU A 137 -3.32 7.86 19.13
CA GLU A 137 -3.39 6.47 18.67
C GLU A 137 -2.55 6.26 17.40
N GLN A 138 -2.56 7.23 16.48
CA GLN A 138 -1.68 7.21 15.32
C GLN A 138 -0.21 7.31 15.75
N ALA A 139 0.13 8.15 16.74
CA ALA A 139 1.47 8.19 17.33
C ALA A 139 1.90 6.83 17.90
N LEU A 140 0.99 6.12 18.56
CA LEU A 140 1.25 4.78 19.07
C LEU A 140 1.57 3.78 17.95
N CYS A 141 0.94 3.92 16.77
CA CYS A 141 1.28 3.12 15.58
C CYS A 141 2.73 3.38 15.11
N PHE A 142 3.19 4.64 15.11
CA PHE A 142 4.58 4.97 14.81
C PHE A 142 5.56 4.33 15.80
N PHE A 143 5.26 4.41 17.11
CA PHE A 143 6.07 3.74 18.13
C PHE A 143 6.10 2.22 17.98
N ALA A 144 4.99 1.61 17.51
CA ALA A 144 4.91 0.18 17.23
C ALA A 144 5.74 -0.27 16.01
N GLY A 145 6.24 0.67 15.19
CA GLY A 145 7.10 0.39 14.06
C GLY A 145 6.51 0.72 12.69
N GLU A 146 5.39 1.44 12.63
CA GLU A 146 4.92 2.09 11.40
C GLU A 146 5.90 3.19 10.97
N ASN A 147 6.10 3.33 9.66
CA ASN A 147 7.04 4.32 9.13
C ASN A 147 6.62 4.89 7.77
N SER A 148 5.32 4.87 7.47
CA SER A 148 4.80 5.31 6.19
C SER A 148 3.30 5.54 6.26
N ILE A 149 2.84 6.67 5.72
CA ILE A 149 1.42 6.96 5.54
C ILE A 149 1.11 7.36 4.10
N PHE A 150 -0.18 7.49 3.79
CA PHE A 150 -0.65 8.26 2.64
C PHE A 150 -0.92 9.71 3.06
N THR A 151 -0.49 10.66 2.22
CA THR A 151 -0.73 12.10 2.38
C THR A 151 -1.66 12.61 1.27
N GLY A 152 -2.38 13.71 1.53
CA GLY A 152 -3.37 14.31 0.64
C GLY A 152 -4.82 14.01 1.05
N ASP A 153 -5.77 14.79 0.55
CA ASP A 153 -7.13 14.90 1.12
C ASP A 153 -8.00 13.63 1.01
N LYS A 154 -7.75 12.79 0.00
CA LYS A 154 -8.56 11.59 -0.27
C LYS A 154 -7.70 10.42 -0.70
N LEU A 155 -8.12 9.24 -0.25
CA LEU A 155 -7.71 7.96 -0.85
C LEU A 155 -8.64 7.63 -2.03
N LEU A 156 -8.44 6.46 -2.62
CA LEU A 156 -9.21 6.01 -3.79
C LEU A 156 -10.73 5.94 -3.54
N ALA A 157 -11.16 5.65 -2.31
CA ALA A 157 -12.57 5.46 -1.96
C ALA A 157 -12.99 6.07 -0.61
N THR A 158 -12.05 6.60 0.17
CA THR A 158 -12.29 7.10 1.53
C THR A 158 -11.59 8.42 1.75
N ASN A 159 -12.06 9.20 2.73
CA ASN A 159 -11.33 10.36 3.21
C ASN A 159 -9.99 9.93 3.84
N ASN A 160 -9.04 10.86 3.83
CA ASN A 160 -7.75 10.72 4.49
C ASN A 160 -7.59 11.83 5.55
N ASN A 161 -6.57 11.74 6.39
CA ASN A 161 -6.28 12.86 7.30
C ASN A 161 -5.94 14.12 6.50
N ASP A 162 -6.22 15.27 7.12
CA ASP A 162 -5.71 16.55 6.64
C ASP A 162 -4.18 16.59 6.71
N PHE A 163 -3.57 17.18 5.68
CA PHE A 163 -2.12 17.26 5.55
C PHE A 163 -1.47 18.03 6.72
N ASN A 164 -2.09 19.10 7.21
CA ASN A 164 -1.52 19.91 8.29
C ASN A 164 -1.55 19.16 9.62
N SER A 165 -2.62 18.39 9.87
CA SER A 165 -2.72 17.56 11.07
C SER A 165 -1.62 16.49 11.12
N ASP A 166 -1.29 15.87 9.97
CA ASP A 166 -0.16 14.94 9.89
C ASP A 166 1.18 15.65 10.16
N GLN A 167 1.40 16.86 9.62
CA GLN A 167 2.62 17.63 9.86
C GLN A 167 2.79 18.01 11.33
N GLU A 168 1.71 18.40 12.01
CA GLU A 168 1.74 18.73 13.43
C GLU A 168 2.10 17.51 14.28
N MET A 169 1.51 16.35 13.96
CA MET A 169 1.85 15.08 14.61
C MET A 169 3.33 14.75 14.40
N PHE A 170 3.85 14.85 13.17
CA PHE A 170 5.25 14.56 12.89
C PHE A 170 6.21 15.49 13.62
N LYS A 171 5.89 16.78 13.68
CA LYS A 171 6.66 17.75 14.46
C LYS A 171 6.68 17.39 15.94
N THR A 172 5.53 17.02 16.50
CA THR A 172 5.38 16.62 17.90
C THR A 172 6.19 15.36 18.23
N LEU A 173 6.20 14.39 17.32
CA LEU A 173 6.91 13.12 17.49
C LEU A 173 8.40 13.20 17.10
N GLY A 174 8.88 14.32 16.57
CA GLY A 174 10.24 14.46 16.04
C GLY A 174 10.52 13.58 14.82
N LEU A 175 9.49 13.29 14.02
CA LEU A 175 9.59 12.49 12.79
C LEU A 175 9.91 13.38 11.59
N PHE A 176 10.87 12.93 10.77
CA PHE A 176 11.27 13.63 9.57
C PHE A 176 10.89 12.84 8.31
N PRO A 177 10.31 13.49 7.29
CA PRO A 177 10.01 12.82 6.04
C PRO A 177 11.30 12.40 5.35
N LYS A 178 11.31 11.22 4.76
CA LYS A 178 12.46 10.75 3.98
C LYS A 178 12.49 11.48 2.63
N PRO A 179 13.65 11.85 2.09
CA PRO A 179 13.72 12.48 0.78
C PRO A 179 13.29 11.52 -0.34
N PRO A 180 12.62 12.01 -1.40
CA PRO A 180 12.23 11.19 -2.54
C PRO A 180 13.46 10.52 -3.15
N ASN A 181 13.39 9.22 -3.39
CA ASN A 181 14.47 8.47 -4.01
C ASN A 181 14.23 8.45 -5.52
N PHE A 182 14.98 9.27 -6.25
CA PHE A 182 14.91 9.38 -7.71
C PHE A 182 15.82 8.39 -8.45
N ASP A 183 16.72 7.71 -7.74
CA ASP A 183 17.79 6.90 -8.32
C ASP A 183 17.32 5.53 -8.82
N ARG A 184 16.10 5.10 -8.43
CA ARG A 184 15.53 3.79 -8.82
C ARG A 184 14.73 3.81 -10.12
N GLY A 185 15.14 4.61 -11.11
CA GLY A 185 14.43 4.69 -12.38
C GLY A 185 15.10 5.45 -13.51
N THR A 186 16.42 5.70 -13.46
CA THR A 186 17.13 6.21 -14.64
C THR A 186 17.46 5.04 -15.56
N SER A 187 16.64 4.80 -16.58
CA SER A 187 17.20 4.27 -17.83
C SER A 187 18.29 5.23 -18.34
N PRO A 188 19.33 4.77 -19.06
CA PRO A 188 20.47 5.60 -19.48
C PRO A 188 20.16 6.70 -20.51
N SER A 189 18.91 7.07 -20.71
CA SER A 189 18.50 8.12 -21.64
C SER A 189 17.30 8.88 -21.07
N ASN A 190 17.58 10.02 -20.45
CA ASN A 190 16.95 11.31 -20.75
C ASN A 190 17.28 12.32 -19.65
N LYS A 191 18.08 13.33 -20.01
CA LYS A 191 18.10 14.61 -19.30
C LYS A 191 16.73 15.24 -19.49
N ILE A 192 15.96 15.41 -18.41
CA ILE A 192 14.70 16.16 -18.44
C ILE A 192 14.89 17.44 -17.62
N ASN A 193 14.64 18.56 -18.29
CA ASN A 193 14.74 19.92 -17.79
C ASN A 193 13.80 20.18 -16.59
N GLU A 194 14.27 21.06 -15.71
CA GLU A 194 13.64 21.57 -14.49
C GLU A 194 12.33 22.34 -14.73
N VAL A 195 11.22 21.72 -15.15
CA VAL A 195 9.90 22.38 -15.09
C VAL A 195 8.77 21.35 -14.96
N GLN A 196 8.39 20.97 -13.72
CA GLN A 196 7.01 20.64 -13.29
C GLN A 196 7.01 20.09 -11.86
N GLU A 197 7.03 21.00 -10.89
CA GLU A 197 7.25 20.73 -9.46
C GLU A 197 5.96 20.74 -8.60
N LYS A 198 4.78 20.52 -9.19
CA LYS A 198 3.52 20.53 -8.40
C LYS A 198 2.63 19.34 -8.75
N GLN A 199 2.27 18.57 -7.71
CA GLN A 199 1.26 17.48 -7.64
C GLN A 199 1.68 16.00 -7.67
N THR A 200 2.88 15.62 -7.20
CA THR A 200 3.12 14.20 -6.83
C THR A 200 3.72 14.10 -5.42
N GLN A 201 2.86 14.10 -4.40
CA GLN A 201 3.27 13.90 -3.01
C GLN A 201 3.54 12.42 -2.73
N ASN A 202 4.80 12.05 -2.95
CA ASN A 202 5.69 11.30 -2.06
C ASN A 202 5.10 10.12 -1.27
N ILE A 203 5.15 8.93 -1.87
CA ILE A 203 5.30 7.66 -1.14
C ILE A 203 6.73 7.19 -1.32
N LEU A 204 7.45 7.10 -0.21
CA LEU A 204 8.86 6.75 -0.19
C LEU A 204 8.99 5.23 -0.23
N TYR A 205 9.62 4.67 -1.24
CA TYR A 205 9.96 3.25 -1.29
C TYR A 205 11.41 3.10 -0.88
N LEU A 206 11.72 2.67 0.35
CA LEU A 206 13.11 2.35 0.72
C LEU A 206 13.36 0.93 1.18
N ASN A 207 12.37 0.06 1.09
CA ASN A 207 12.53 -1.35 1.37
C ASN A 207 11.81 -2.16 0.30
N LYS A 208 12.36 -3.33 -0.08
CA LYS A 208 11.81 -4.20 -1.14
C LYS A 208 10.39 -4.70 -0.86
N TYR A 209 9.90 -4.48 0.37
CA TYR A 209 8.57 -4.88 0.84
C TYR A 209 7.91 -3.70 1.52
N CYS A 210 6.70 -3.37 1.10
CA CYS A 210 5.81 -2.43 1.79
C CYS A 210 4.54 -3.17 2.19
N ILE A 211 4.24 -3.19 3.49
CA ILE A 211 3.05 -3.82 4.04
C ILE A 211 2.03 -2.75 4.35
N VAL A 212 0.83 -2.95 3.84
CA VAL A 212 -0.22 -1.96 3.90
C VAL A 212 -1.39 -2.49 4.72
N TYR A 213 -1.73 -1.78 5.79
CA TYR A 213 -2.90 -2.12 6.60
C TYR A 213 -4.07 -1.21 6.26
N TYR A 214 -5.22 -1.84 6.11
CA TYR A 214 -6.48 -1.19 5.85
C TYR A 214 -7.49 -1.61 6.91
N GLN A 215 -8.39 -0.70 7.24
CA GLN A 215 -9.62 -0.94 7.97
C GLN A 215 -10.79 -0.42 7.14
N LEU A 216 -11.83 -1.23 6.99
CA LEU A 216 -13.08 -0.80 6.38
C LEU A 216 -13.89 0.02 7.39
N SER A 217 -14.54 1.08 6.89
CA SER A 217 -15.51 1.90 7.63
C SER A 217 -16.91 1.31 7.56
#